data_AF-A0A924PTZ0-F1
#
_entry.id   AF-A0A924PTZ0-F1
#
_cell.length_a   1.000
_cell.length_b   1.000
_cell.length_c   1.000
_cell.angle_alpha   90.00
_cell.angle_beta   90.00
_cell.angle_gamma   90.00
#
_symmetry.space_group_name_H-M   'P 1'
#
loop_
_entity.id
_entity.type
_entity.pdbx_description
1 polymer ?
#
loop_
_entity_poly.entity_id
_entity_poly.type
_entity_poly.pdbx_seq_one_letter_code
_entity_poly.pdbx_strand_id
1 'polypeptide(L)'
;MKLLLVNPNTSSTTTAAMLAIARGAAPAGVTVEAVTAKFGAALIVNPAALAVAATAVCAVVREQLDPTFHGVIVSAFGDPGLVLLRAAQHLPVTG
;
A
#
# COMPACT_ATOMS: atom_id res chain seq x y z
N MET A 1 10.05 -2.80 -14.21
CA MET A 1 9.45 -1.81 -13.28
C MET A 1 9.04 -2.53 -12.02
N LYS A 2 9.32 -1.98 -10.83
CA LYS A 2 9.00 -2.60 -9.54
C LYS A 2 8.03 -1.71 -8.77
N LEU A 3 6.91 -2.26 -8.31
CA LEU A 3 5.85 -1.54 -7.59
C LEU A 3 5.72 -2.06 -6.15
N LEU A 4 5.50 -1.15 -5.21
CA LEU A 4 5.16 -1.48 -3.82
C LEU A 4 3.64 -1.39 -3.63
N LEU A 5 3.01 -2.51 -3.32
CA LEU A 5 1.61 -2.56 -2.91
C LEU A 5 1.53 -2.53 -1.39
N VAL A 6 0.79 -1.59 -0.84
CA VAL A 6 0.62 -1.42 0.60
C VAL A 6 -0.80 -1.79 0.97
N ASN A 7 -0.96 -2.83 1.76
CA ASN A 7 -2.23 -3.12 2.43
C ASN A 7 -2.35 -2.22 3.67
N PRO A 8 -3.35 -1.33 3.75
CA PRO A 8 -3.54 -0.44 4.90
C PRO A 8 -4.06 -1.13 6.18
N ASN A 9 -4.55 -2.36 6.08
CA ASN A 9 -4.97 -3.15 7.23
C ASN A 9 -3.85 -4.11 7.70
N THR A 10 -4.03 -4.72 8.87
CA THR A 10 -3.01 -5.58 9.50
C THR A 10 -3.08 -7.07 9.09
N SER A 11 -3.96 -7.44 8.17
CA SER A 11 -4.16 -8.83 7.73
C SER A 11 -3.16 -9.23 6.63
N SER A 12 -2.18 -10.07 6.97
CA SER A 12 -1.23 -10.62 6.00
C SER A 12 -1.90 -11.52 4.95
N THR A 13 -2.98 -12.21 5.32
CA THR A 13 -3.80 -12.99 4.38
C THR A 13 -4.42 -12.09 3.31
N THR A 14 -4.93 -10.93 3.72
CA THR A 14 -5.48 -9.93 2.78
C THR A 14 -4.38 -9.39 1.86
N THR A 15 -3.20 -9.10 2.42
CA THR A 15 -2.02 -8.68 1.64
C THR A 15 -1.63 -9.71 0.59
N ALA A 16 -1.61 -11.00 0.94
CA ALA A 16 -1.29 -12.08 0.01
C ALA A 16 -2.31 -12.18 -1.14
N ALA A 17 -3.61 -12.03 -0.85
CA ALA A 17 -4.65 -12.01 -1.86
C ALA A 17 -4.52 -10.81 -2.81
N MET A 18 -4.28 -9.61 -2.29
CA MET A 18 -4.04 -8.40 -3.09
C MET A 18 -2.81 -8.56 -3.99
N LEU A 19 -1.72 -9.11 -3.46
CA LEU A 19 -0.50 -9.38 -4.22
C LEU A 19 -0.73 -10.37 -5.37
N ALA A 20 -1.48 -11.44 -5.13
CA ALA A 20 -1.79 -12.43 -6.16
C ALA A 20 -2.57 -11.80 -7.32
N ILE A 21 -3.58 -10.97 -7.02
CA ILE A 21 -4.36 -10.23 -8.02
C ILE A 21 -3.45 -9.27 -8.80
N ALA A 22 -2.66 -8.46 -8.10
CA ALA A 22 -1.78 -7.48 -8.72
C ALA A 22 -0.75 -8.13 -9.65
N ARG A 23 -0.18 -9.28 -9.25
CA ARG A 23 0.74 -10.06 -10.11
C ARG A 23 0.05 -10.67 -11.32
N GLY A 24 -1.19 -11.16 -11.16
CA GLY A 24 -1.97 -11.71 -12.26
C GLY A 24 -2.34 -10.66 -13.32
N ALA A 25 -2.50 -9.40 -12.92
CA ALA A 25 -2.80 -8.28 -13.82
C ALA A 25 -1.56 -7.55 -14.36
N ALA A 26 -0.37 -7.83 -13.79
CA ALA A 26 0.85 -7.12 -14.13
C ALA A 26 1.34 -7.47 -15.57
N PRO A 27 1.67 -6.47 -16.41
CA PRO A 27 2.31 -6.72 -17.70
C PRO A 27 3.70 -7.34 -17.57
N ALA A 28 4.20 -7.91 -18.66
CA ALA A 28 5.57 -8.41 -18.72
C ALA A 28 6.60 -7.35 -18.29
N GLY A 29 7.55 -7.73 -17.46
CA GLY A 29 8.59 -6.81 -16.94
C GLY A 29 8.14 -5.91 -15.78
N VAL A 30 6.89 -6.05 -15.29
CA VAL A 30 6.41 -5.40 -14.07
C VAL A 30 6.39 -6.41 -12.92
N THR A 31 7.06 -6.07 -11.82
CA THR A 31 7.04 -6.86 -10.58
C THR A 31 6.32 -6.09 -9.49
N VAL A 32 5.61 -6.82 -8.63
CA VAL A 32 4.92 -6.28 -7.46
C VAL A 32 5.42 -6.99 -6.21
N GLU A 33 5.78 -6.19 -5.21
CA GLU A 33 6.00 -6.61 -3.83
C GLU A 33 4.91 -5.99 -2.96
N ALA A 34 4.47 -6.71 -1.94
CA ALA A 34 3.42 -6.23 -1.06
C ALA A 34 3.87 -6.17 0.39
N VAL A 35 3.38 -5.17 1.11
CA VAL A 35 3.62 -5.00 2.54
C VAL A 35 2.30 -4.79 3.30
N THR A 36 2.27 -5.29 4.53
CA THR A 36 1.13 -5.17 5.45
C THR A 36 1.39 -4.04 6.44
N ALA A 37 0.38 -3.22 6.72
CA ALA A 37 0.47 -2.22 7.78
C ALA A 37 0.79 -2.89 9.14
N LYS A 38 1.66 -2.27 9.93
CA LYS A 38 2.13 -2.81 11.22
C LYS A 38 1.16 -2.59 12.38
N PHE A 39 0.20 -1.68 12.22
CA PHE A 39 -0.80 -1.34 13.23
C PHE A 39 -2.08 -0.84 12.55
N GLY A 40 -3.16 -0.73 13.34
CA GLY A 40 -4.49 -0.35 12.87
C GLY A 40 -5.46 -1.53 12.94
N ALA A 41 -6.51 -1.47 12.14
CA ALA A 41 -7.54 -2.50 12.11
C ALA A 41 -7.14 -3.69 11.22
N ALA A 42 -7.58 -4.90 11.57
CA ALA A 42 -7.46 -6.08 10.70
C ALA A 42 -8.39 -5.99 9.48
N LEU A 43 -9.50 -5.25 9.60
CA LEU A 43 -10.42 -4.89 8.53
C LEU A 43 -10.91 -3.45 8.75
N ILE A 44 -10.82 -2.62 7.72
CA ILE A 44 -11.23 -1.21 7.79
C ILE A 44 -12.69 -1.11 7.36
N VAL A 45 -13.58 -0.73 8.29
CA VAL A 45 -15.04 -0.67 8.05
C VAL A 45 -15.68 0.66 8.43
N ASN A 46 -14.88 1.62 8.91
CA ASN A 46 -15.39 2.93 9.32
C ASN A 46 -14.33 4.04 9.13
N PRO A 47 -14.75 5.33 9.12
CA PRO A 47 -13.84 6.44 8.89
C PRO A 47 -12.72 6.59 9.94
N ALA A 48 -12.98 6.24 11.20
CA ALA A 48 -11.96 6.32 12.25
C ALA A 48 -10.81 5.33 12.01
N ALA A 49 -11.14 4.09 11.64
CA ALA A 49 -10.17 3.08 11.25
C ALA A 49 -9.40 3.49 9.99
N LEU A 50 -10.07 4.14 9.02
CA LEU A 50 -9.43 4.67 7.81
C LEU A 50 -8.39 5.76 8.13
N ALA A 51 -8.69 6.65 9.09
CA ALA A 51 -7.76 7.68 9.55
C ALA A 51 -6.51 7.07 10.23
N VAL A 52 -6.68 6.03 11.05
CA VAL A 52 -5.55 5.29 11.63
C VAL A 52 -4.72 4.59 10.55
N ALA A 53 -5.38 3.98 9.57
CA ALA A 53 -4.73 3.32 8.45
C ALA A 53 -3.86 4.29 7.63
N ALA A 54 -4.27 5.55 7.47
CA ALA A 54 -3.47 6.56 6.76
C ALA A 54 -2.10 6.77 7.42
N THR A 55 -2.06 6.83 8.75
CA THR A 55 -0.81 6.92 9.51
C THR A 55 0.02 5.64 9.37
N ALA A 56 -0.62 4.48 9.40
CA ALA A 56 0.05 3.19 9.25
C ALA A 56 0.69 3.00 7.87
N VAL A 57 -0.03 3.40 6.81
CA VAL A 57 0.44 3.42 5.42
C VAL A 57 1.68 4.31 5.28
N CYS A 58 1.63 5.55 5.77
CA CYS A 58 2.78 6.46 5.71
C CYS A 58 4.00 5.91 6.46
N ALA A 59 3.79 5.27 7.62
CA ALA A 59 4.86 4.68 8.40
C ALA A 59 5.53 3.50 7.67
N VAL A 60 4.73 2.57 7.13
CA VAL A 60 5.28 1.38 6.47
C VAL A 60 5.94 1.72 5.14
N VAL A 61 5.41 2.67 4.37
CA VAL A 61 6.04 3.14 3.13
C VAL A 61 7.39 3.79 3.45
N ARG A 62 7.49 4.63 4.48
CA ARG A 62 8.77 5.24 4.88
C ARG A 62 9.85 4.20 5.20
N GLU A 63 9.46 3.07 5.76
CA GLU A 63 10.40 2.02 6.16
C GLU A 63 10.80 1.09 5.00
N GLN A 64 9.88 0.84 4.08
CA GLN A 64 9.99 -0.25 3.09
C GLN A 64 10.26 0.24 1.67
N LEU A 65 9.97 1.52 1.40
CA LEU A 65 10.21 2.11 0.10
C LEU A 65 11.69 2.45 -0.07
N ASP A 66 12.37 1.67 -0.90
CA ASP A 66 13.75 1.90 -1.32
C ASP A 66 13.83 2.44 -2.78
N PRO A 67 15.01 2.90 -3.23
CA PRO A 67 15.17 3.46 -4.58
C PRO A 67 14.94 2.49 -5.75
N THR A 68 14.77 1.19 -5.51
CA THR A 68 14.46 0.21 -6.57
C THR A 68 12.98 0.23 -6.97
N PHE A 69 12.12 0.84 -6.15
CA PHE A 69 10.70 1.00 -6.45
C PHE A 69 10.44 2.18 -7.38
N HIS A 70 9.44 2.00 -8.25
CA HIS A 70 9.06 2.96 -9.29
C HIS A 70 7.65 3.53 -9.08
N GLY A 71 6.92 3.03 -8.09
CA GLY A 71 5.54 3.41 -7.80
C GLY A 71 5.00 2.73 -6.55
N VAL A 72 4.00 3.34 -5.92
CA VAL A 72 3.30 2.82 -4.74
C VAL A 72 1.80 2.71 -5.01
N ILE A 73 1.19 1.60 -4.59
CA ILE A 73 -0.25 1.34 -4.64
C ILE A 73 -0.76 1.23 -3.21
N VAL A 74 -1.71 2.09 -2.81
CA VAL A 74 -2.41 2.03 -1.52
C VAL A 74 -3.66 1.17 -1.69
N SER A 75 -3.59 -0.11 -1.33
CA SER A 75 -4.58 -1.11 -1.68
C SER A 75 -5.76 -1.16 -0.70
N ALA A 76 -6.55 -0.10 -0.59
CA ALA A 76 -7.86 -0.13 0.06
C ALA A 76 -8.76 1.00 -0.45
N PHE A 77 -10.06 0.75 -0.51
CA PHE A 77 -11.05 1.79 -0.76
C PHE A 77 -10.93 2.94 0.26
N GLY A 78 -10.96 4.17 -0.25
CA GLY A 78 -10.76 5.38 0.53
C GLY A 78 -9.30 5.83 0.63
N ASP A 79 -8.38 5.11 -0.01
CA ASP A 79 -6.99 5.47 -0.28
C ASP A 79 -6.26 6.12 0.92
N PRO A 80 -6.24 5.46 2.08
CA PRO A 80 -5.76 6.06 3.32
C PRO A 80 -4.29 6.48 3.19
N GLY A 81 -4.03 7.78 3.38
CA GLY A 81 -2.68 8.34 3.31
C GLY A 81 -2.19 8.69 1.90
N LEU A 82 -2.98 8.46 0.84
CA LEU A 82 -2.58 8.73 -0.54
C LEU A 82 -2.11 10.18 -0.77
N VAL A 83 -2.88 11.16 -0.28
CA VAL A 83 -2.53 12.59 -0.44
C VAL A 83 -1.20 12.91 0.26
N LEU A 84 -1.00 12.37 1.47
CA LEU A 84 0.22 12.57 2.24
C LEU A 84 1.43 11.93 1.55
N LEU A 85 1.26 10.72 1.01
CA LEU A 85 2.31 10.03 0.26
C LEU A 85 2.68 10.77 -1.03
N ARG A 86 1.70 11.26 -1.79
CA ARG A 86 1.96 12.06 -3.00
C ARG A 86 2.74 13.33 -2.69
N ALA A 87 2.49 13.96 -1.54
CA ALA A 87 3.24 15.14 -1.12
C ALA A 87 4.67 14.80 -0.65
N ALA A 88 4.89 13.59 -0.10
CA ALA A 88 6.16 13.17 0.49
C ALA A 88 7.08 12.40 -0.45
N GLN A 89 6.56 11.79 -1.52
CA GLN A 89 7.31 10.91 -2.41
C GLN A 89 7.49 11.50 -3.80
N HIS A 90 8.65 11.25 -4.41
CA HIS A 90 8.97 11.70 -5.77
C HIS A 90 8.47 10.76 -6.87
N LEU A 91 7.95 9.59 -6.50
CA LEU A 91 7.42 8.58 -7.41
C LEU A 91 5.89 8.60 -7.44
N PRO A 92 5.26 8.08 -8.51
CA PRO A 92 3.81 7.97 -8.60
C PRO A 92 3.22 7.15 -7.45
N VAL A 93 2.13 7.67 -6.86
CA VAL A 93 1.34 6.96 -5.84
C VAL A 93 -0.13 6.95 -6.27
N THR A 94 -0.78 5.79 -6.19
CA THR A 94 -2.22 5.63 -6.45
C THR A 94 -2.89 4.79 -5.37
N GLY A 95 -4.21 4.96 -5.22
CA GLY A 95 -5.09 3.95 -4.64
C GLY A 95 -5.58 2.99 -5.72
#